data_AF-A0A9X2PBL6-F1
#
_entry.id   AF-A0A9X2PBL6-F1
#
_cell.length_a   1.000
_cell.length_b   1.000
_cell.length_c   1.000
_cell.angle_alpha   90.00
_cell.angle_beta   90.00
_cell.angle_gamma   90.00
#
_symmetry.space_group_name_H-M   'P 1'
#
loop_
_entity.id
_entity.type
_entity.pdbx_description
1 polymer ?
#
loop_
_entity_poly.entity_id
_entity_poly.type
_entity_poly.pdbx_seq_one_letter_code
_entity_poly.pdbx_strand_id
1 'polypeptide(L)'
;MYQLISPQTIFQYFGDDDKEMLQEMIQIILDSNLKDLKDMDELYQAEDFALIKRRCHKAKPSLSYIGAIQTRKILESIEADLENSQEQFKHLLHDIEIIEKELHTFLDSL
;
A
#
# COMPACT_ATOMS: atom_id res chain seq x y z
N MET A 1 8.55 -2.26 -16.43
CA MET A 1 9.12 -3.23 -15.46
C MET A 1 8.65 -2.79 -14.09
N TYR A 2 8.12 -3.70 -13.29
CA TYR A 2 7.64 -3.38 -11.94
C TYR A 2 8.85 -3.20 -11.00
N GLN A 3 8.81 -2.15 -10.18
CA GLN A 3 9.87 -1.74 -9.25
C GLN A 3 9.52 -2.14 -7.82
N LEU A 4 8.26 -1.93 -7.42
CA LEU A 4 7.82 -2.12 -6.04
C LEU A 4 6.86 -3.31 -5.90
N ILE A 5 6.02 -3.58 -6.90
CA ILE A 5 5.10 -4.72 -6.85
C ILE A 5 5.68 -5.96 -7.52
N SER A 6 5.08 -7.12 -7.24
CA SER A 6 5.41 -8.40 -7.85
C SER A 6 4.16 -9.06 -8.45
N PRO A 7 4.02 -9.09 -9.79
CA PRO A 7 2.94 -9.82 -10.46
C PRO A 7 2.85 -11.29 -10.03
N GLN A 8 3.99 -11.95 -9.84
CA GLN A 8 4.04 -13.34 -9.39
C GLN A 8 3.41 -13.50 -8.00
N THR A 9 3.66 -12.55 -7.10
CA THR A 9 3.07 -12.55 -5.76
C THR A 9 1.58 -12.26 -5.81
N ILE A 10 1.16 -11.32 -6.67
CA ILE A 10 -0.27 -11.02 -6.91
C ILE A 10 -1.01 -12.29 -7.34
N PHE A 11 -0.53 -12.98 -8.37
CA PHE A 11 -1.14 -14.24 -8.83
C PHE A 11 -1.08 -15.36 -7.78
N GLN A 12 -0.02 -15.44 -6.99
CA GLN A 12 0.08 -16.42 -5.91
C GLN A 12 -1.01 -16.22 -4.84
N TYR A 13 -1.40 -14.98 -4.56
CA TYR A 13 -2.41 -14.66 -3.54
C TYR A 13 -3.84 -14.71 -4.07
N PHE A 14 -4.07 -14.24 -5.30
CA PHE A 14 -5.42 -14.08 -5.85
C PHE A 14 -5.78 -15.10 -6.94
N GLY A 15 -4.83 -15.92 -7.41
CA GLY A 15 -5.02 -16.78 -8.56
C GLY A 15 -4.85 -16.03 -9.90
N ASP A 16 -4.61 -16.78 -10.96
CA ASP A 16 -4.51 -16.29 -12.35
C ASP A 16 -5.66 -16.79 -13.24
N ASP A 17 -6.59 -17.57 -12.67
CA ASP A 17 -7.72 -18.19 -13.35
C ASP A 17 -9.01 -17.37 -13.29
N ASP A 18 -9.16 -16.47 -12.32
CA ASP A 18 -10.29 -15.56 -12.17
C ASP A 18 -9.87 -14.08 -12.28
N LYS A 19 -9.93 -13.57 -13.52
CA LYS A 19 -9.55 -12.18 -13.83
C LYS A 19 -10.48 -11.15 -13.19
N GLU A 20 -11.77 -11.43 -13.07
CA GLU A 20 -12.73 -10.49 -12.47
C GLU A 20 -12.44 -10.32 -10.98
N MET A 21 -12.23 -11.43 -10.27
CA MET A 21 -11.87 -11.39 -8.85
C MET A 21 -10.53 -10.68 -8.61
N LEU A 22 -9.53 -10.95 -9.45
CA LEU A 22 -8.24 -10.28 -9.38
C LEU A 22 -8.35 -8.75 -9.56
N GLN A 23 -9.15 -8.31 -10.53
CA GLN A 23 -9.41 -6.88 -10.77
C GLN A 23 -10.11 -6.24 -9.58
N GLU A 24 -11.14 -6.87 -9.01
CA GLU A 24 -11.85 -6.37 -7.83
C GLU A 24 -10.91 -6.22 -6.63
N MET A 25 -10.06 -7.22 -6.36
CA MET A 25 -9.13 -7.18 -5.24
C MET A 25 -8.12 -6.04 -5.37
N ILE A 26 -7.56 -5.84 -6.57
CA ILE A 26 -6.64 -4.72 -6.81
C ILE A 26 -7.36 -3.38 -6.71
N GLN A 27 -8.59 -3.28 -7.19
CA GLN A 27 -9.38 -2.06 -7.08
C GLN A 27 -9.66 -1.70 -5.62
N ILE A 28 -9.96 -2.67 -4.76
CA ILE A 28 -10.10 -2.45 -3.31
C ILE A 28 -8.81 -1.92 -2.70
N ILE A 29 -7.65 -2.46 -3.09
CA ILE A 29 -6.35 -2.00 -2.59
C ILE A 29 -6.11 -0.53 -2.99
N LEU A 30 -6.39 -0.17 -4.24
CA LEU A 30 -6.27 1.19 -4.76
C LEU A 30 -7.22 2.16 -4.02
N ASP A 31 -8.51 1.84 -3.96
CA ASP A 31 -9.56 2.76 -3.49
C ASP A 31 -9.65 2.88 -1.96
N SER A 32 -9.13 1.88 -1.23
CA SER A 32 -9.21 1.81 0.22
C SER A 32 -7.82 1.88 0.85
N ASN A 33 -7.00 0.85 0.69
CA ASN A 33 -5.76 0.74 1.47
C ASN A 33 -4.73 1.82 1.12
N LEU A 34 -4.50 2.09 -0.17
CA LEU A 34 -3.54 3.10 -0.59
C LEU A 34 -4.07 4.51 -0.36
N LYS A 35 -5.36 4.74 -0.64
CA LYS A 35 -6.02 6.02 -0.36
C LYS A 35 -5.99 6.39 1.12
N ASP A 36 -6.33 5.46 2.01
CA ASP A 36 -6.29 5.66 3.47
C ASP A 36 -4.90 6.14 3.92
N LEU A 37 -3.82 5.59 3.32
CA LEU A 37 -2.45 5.98 3.64
C LEU A 37 -2.07 7.35 3.07
N LYS A 38 -2.55 7.72 1.88
CA LYS A 38 -2.30 9.06 1.29
C LYS A 38 -2.91 10.17 2.13
N ASP A 39 -4.09 9.91 2.70
CA ASP A 39 -4.86 10.91 3.44
C ASP A 39 -4.46 11.00 4.94
N MET A 40 -3.19 10.77 5.27
CA MET A 40 -2.67 10.81 6.65
C MET A 40 -1.99 12.12 7.06
N ASP A 41 -1.76 13.06 6.14
CA ASP A 41 -1.08 14.34 6.44
C ASP A 41 -1.80 15.12 7.55
N GLU A 42 -3.12 15.29 7.45
CA GLU A 42 -3.94 15.95 8.47
C GLU A 42 -3.85 15.24 9.84
N LEU A 43 -3.64 13.92 9.86
CA LEU A 43 -3.50 13.17 11.11
C LEU A 43 -2.15 13.44 11.77
N TYR A 44 -1.08 13.63 11.00
CA TYR A 44 0.21 14.04 11.54
C TYR A 44 0.13 15.46 12.13
N GLN A 45 -0.58 16.38 11.45
CA GLN A 45 -0.78 17.75 11.95
C GLN A 45 -1.64 17.79 13.22
N ALA A 46 -2.63 16.90 13.32
CA ALA A 46 -3.50 16.77 14.48
C ALA A 46 -2.92 15.87 15.59
N GLU A 47 -1.72 15.32 15.41
CA GLU A 47 -1.08 14.36 16.31
C GLU A 47 -1.95 13.13 16.64
N ASP A 48 -2.85 12.71 15.72
CA ASP A 48 -3.69 11.52 15.88
C ASP A 48 -2.91 10.24 15.49
N PHE A 49 -1.87 9.97 16.28
CA PHE A 49 -1.00 8.81 16.11
C PHE A 49 -1.74 7.48 16.27
N ALA A 50 -2.83 7.46 17.04
CA ALA A 50 -3.66 6.28 17.21
C ALA A 50 -4.32 5.87 15.89
N LEU A 51 -4.84 6.84 15.13
CA LEU A 51 -5.44 6.58 13.83
C LEU A 51 -4.39 6.27 12.75
N ILE A 52 -3.25 6.98 12.74
CA ILE A 52 -2.11 6.68 11.84
C ILE A 52 -1.68 5.22 12.00
N LYS A 53 -1.47 4.77 13.25
CA LYS A 53 -1.11 3.40 13.56
C LYS A 53 -2.12 2.40 13.00
N ARG A 54 -3.42 2.66 13.18
CA ARG A 54 -4.48 1.77 12.66
C ARG A 54 -4.48 1.68 11.14
N ARG A 55 -4.28 2.79 10.44
CA ARG A 55 -4.22 2.82 8.96
C ARG A 55 -3.00 2.07 8.44
N CYS A 56 -1.83 2.29 9.04
CA CYS A 56 -0.62 1.52 8.73
C CYS A 56 -0.86 0.01 8.94
N HIS A 57 -1.41 -0.38 10.09
CA HIS A 57 -1.65 -1.79 10.42
C HIS A 57 -2.56 -2.48 9.41
N LYS A 58 -3.66 -1.81 9.05
CA LYS A 58 -4.67 -2.31 8.12
C LYS A 58 -4.13 -2.47 6.70
N ALA A 59 -3.22 -1.60 6.25
CA ALA A 59 -2.69 -1.64 4.88
C ALA A 59 -1.52 -2.63 4.68
N LYS A 60 -0.81 -3.02 5.75
CA LYS A 60 0.29 -4.01 5.69
C LYS A 60 -0.05 -5.31 4.94
N PRO A 61 -1.16 -6.02 5.22
CA PRO A 61 -1.49 -7.24 4.50
C PRO A 61 -1.69 -6.99 3.00
N SER A 62 -2.37 -5.90 2.63
CA SER A 62 -2.58 -5.52 1.23
C SER A 62 -1.26 -5.30 0.48
N LEU A 63 -0.29 -4.65 1.11
CA LEU A 63 1.05 -4.50 0.53
C LEU A 63 1.79 -5.83 0.38
N SER A 64 1.59 -6.79 1.29
CA SER A 64 2.12 -8.15 1.13
C SER A 64 1.52 -8.86 -0.08
N TYR A 65 0.20 -8.75 -0.29
CA TYR A 65 -0.50 -9.43 -1.38
C TYR A 65 0.01 -8.99 -2.76
N ILE A 66 0.43 -7.74 -2.88
CA ILE A 66 0.97 -7.19 -4.13
C ILE A 66 2.50 -7.29 -4.22
N GLY A 67 3.17 -7.86 -3.22
CA GLY A 67 4.62 -7.98 -3.18
C GLY A 67 5.38 -6.68 -2.89
N ALA A 68 4.72 -5.63 -2.41
CA ALA A 68 5.31 -4.35 -2.00
C ALA A 68 6.00 -4.44 -0.64
N ILE A 69 6.97 -5.35 -0.52
CA ILE A 69 7.60 -5.73 0.75
C ILE A 69 8.38 -4.57 1.38
N GLN A 70 9.03 -3.73 0.57
CA GLN A 70 9.80 -2.59 1.10
C GLN A 70 8.86 -1.50 1.66
N THR A 71 7.80 -1.16 0.94
CA THR A 71 6.77 -0.21 1.40
C THR A 71 6.06 -0.73 2.65
N ARG A 72 5.81 -2.04 2.74
CA ARG A 72 5.30 -2.67 3.97
C ARG A 72 6.24 -2.46 5.18
N LYS A 73 7.56 -2.52 4.99
CA LYS A 73 8.53 -2.22 6.05
C LYS A 73 8.54 -0.75 6.45
N ILE A 74 8.26 0.16 5.52
CA ILE A 74 8.06 1.58 5.86
C ILE A 74 6.86 1.73 6.81
N LEU A 75 5.75 1.02 6.57
CA LEU A 75 4.61 1.00 7.51
C LEU A 75 5.02 0.44 8.89
N GLU A 76 5.85 -0.61 8.92
CA GLU A 76 6.40 -1.14 10.18
C GLU A 76 7.27 -0.12 10.91
N SER A 77 8.09 0.63 10.18
CA SER A 77 8.91 1.71 10.75
C SER A 77 8.07 2.86 11.29
N ILE A 78 7.01 3.26 10.59
CA ILE A 78 6.09 4.33 11.05
C ILE A 78 5.41 3.92 12.36
N GLU A 79 4.90 2.69 12.43
CA GLU A 79 4.24 2.19 13.65
C GLU A 79 5.17 2.07 14.86
N ALA A 80 6.46 1.87 14.62
CA ALA A 80 7.46 1.71 15.67
C ALA A 80 7.86 3.05 16.31
N ASP A 81 7.73 4.17 15.58
CA ASP A 81 8.17 5.50 16.03
C ASP A 81 7.26 6.60 15.46
N LEU A 82 5.97 6.58 15.84
CA LEU A 82 4.93 7.42 15.24
C LEU A 82 5.25 8.91 15.29
N GLU A 83 5.74 9.41 16.43
CA GLU A 83 6.03 10.83 16.67
C GLU A 83 7.16 11.36 15.77
N ASN A 84 8.11 10.51 15.38
CA ASN A 84 9.27 10.89 14.56
C ASN A 84 9.20 10.34 13.12
N SER A 85 8.07 9.74 12.74
CA SER A 85 7.94 8.99 11.48
C SER A 85 7.63 9.82 10.23
N GLN A 86 7.63 11.15 10.33
CA GLN A 86 7.12 12.01 9.26
C GLN A 86 7.98 11.96 7.98
N GLU A 87 9.29 11.71 8.09
CA GLU A 87 10.16 11.49 6.93
C GLU A 87 9.84 10.15 6.25
N GLN A 88 9.60 9.10 7.03
CA GLN A 88 9.17 7.79 6.53
C GLN A 88 7.80 7.91 5.85
N PHE A 89 6.90 8.74 6.37
CA PHE A 89 5.62 9.04 5.73
C PHE A 89 5.80 9.70 4.36
N LYS A 90 6.73 10.65 4.20
CA LYS A 90 7.03 11.23 2.87
C LYS A 90 7.53 10.17 1.89
N HIS A 91 8.40 9.27 2.33
CA HIS A 91 8.84 8.13 1.50
C HIS A 91 7.68 7.19 1.16
N LEU A 92 6.79 6.92 2.12
CA LEU A 92 5.59 6.13 1.89
C LEU A 92 4.73 6.73 0.78
N LEU A 93 4.50 8.05 0.79
CA LEU A 93 3.71 8.72 -0.25
C LEU A 93 4.32 8.52 -1.64
N HIS A 94 5.64 8.62 -1.76
CA HIS A 94 6.34 8.36 -3.01
C HIS A 94 6.18 6.91 -3.49
N ASP A 95 6.36 5.95 -2.59
CA ASP A 95 6.16 4.53 -2.88
C ASP A 95 4.73 4.25 -3.33
N ILE A 96 3.72 4.86 -2.69
CA ILE A 96 2.31 4.70 -3.07
C ILE A 96 2.06 5.18 -4.49
N GLU A 97 2.60 6.34 -4.90
CA GLU A 97 2.43 6.83 -6.28
C GLU A 97 3.02 5.87 -7.33
N ILE A 98 4.13 5.21 -7.00
CA ILE A 98 4.75 4.21 -7.88
C ILE A 98 3.87 2.96 -7.92
N ILE A 99 3.43 2.47 -6.76
CA ILE A 99 2.55 1.29 -6.64
C ILE A 99 1.24 1.50 -7.40
N GLU A 100 0.58 2.66 -7.26
CA GLU A 100 -0.66 2.97 -7.99
C GLU A 100 -0.44 2.83 -9.50
N LYS A 101 0.62 3.45 -10.05
CA LYS A 101 0.96 3.36 -11.48
C LYS A 101 1.25 1.93 -11.91
N GLU A 102 1.96 1.17 -11.09
CA GLU A 102 2.30 -0.22 -11.35
C GLU A 102 1.08 -1.14 -11.32
N LEU A 103 0.17 -0.95 -10.38
CA LEU A 103 -1.09 -1.70 -10.31
C LEU A 103 -2.00 -1.40 -11.49
N HIS A 104 -2.11 -0.13 -11.91
CA HIS A 104 -2.83 0.21 -13.15
C HIS A 104 -2.18 -0.44 -14.39
N THR A 105 -0.86 -0.37 -14.51
CA THR A 105 -0.13 -1.04 -15.60
C THR A 105 -0.36 -2.56 -15.59
N PHE A 106 -0.40 -3.15 -14.40
CA PHE A 106 -0.69 -4.57 -14.24
C PHE A 106 -2.11 -4.91 -14.71
N LEU A 107 -3.11 -4.15 -14.26
CA LEU A 107 -4.51 -4.33 -14.68
C LEU A 107 -4.71 -4.19 -16.19
N ASP A 108 -4.02 -3.24 -16.82
CA ASP A 108 -4.05 -3.03 -18.28
C ASP A 108 -3.37 -4.18 -19.05
N SER A 109 -2.52 -4.97 -18.39
CA SER A 109 -1.79 -6.09 -18.98
C SER A 109 -2.48 -7.46 -18.82
N LEU A 110 -3.51 -7.54 -17.97
CA LEU A 110 -4.36 -8.72 -17.81
C LEU A 110 -5.24 -8.92 -19.05
#